data_AF-A0A5J1SWA1-F1
#
_entry.id   AF-A0A5J1SWA1-F1
#
_cell.length_a   1.000
_cell.length_b   1.000
_cell.length_c   1.000
_cell.angle_alpha   90.00
_cell.angle_beta   90.00
_cell.angle_gamma   90.00
#
_symmetry.space_group_name_H-M   'P 1'
#
loop_
_entity.id
_entity.type
_entity.pdbx_description
1 polymer ?
#
loop_
_entity_poly.entity_id
_entity_poly.type
_entity_poly.pdbx_seq_one_letter_code
_entity_poly.pdbx_strand_id
1 'polypeptide(L)' 'MNLLTSAGIPVRTVSVYKILHDKVIVSDGRHTEVGSFNYSRAADRSNTENVLSSGMT' A
#
# COMPACT_ATOMS: atom_id res chain seq x y z
N MET A 1 -7.06 -8.96 8.51
CA MET A 1 -7.97 -9.57 7.51
C MET A 1 -9.43 -9.34 7.86
N ASN A 2 -9.89 -9.79 9.03
CA ASN A 2 -11.32 -9.76 9.41
C ASN A 2 -12.01 -8.40 9.21
N LEU A 3 -11.38 -7.29 9.61
CA LEU A 3 -11.96 -5.94 9.43
C LEU A 3 -12.35 -5.65 7.97
N LEU A 4 -11.45 -5.92 7.03
CA LEU A 4 -11.66 -5.62 5.61
C LEU A 4 -12.66 -6.60 4.99
N THR A 5 -12.51 -7.89 5.27
CA THR A 5 -13.38 -8.93 4.71
C THR A 5 -14.81 -8.82 5.24
N SER A 6 -14.99 -8.48 6.51
CA SER A 6 -16.32 -8.25 7.11
C SER A 6 -17.00 -6.99 6.56
N ALA A 7 -16.22 -6.01 6.09
CA ALA A 7 -16.74 -4.83 5.40
C ALA A 7 -17.03 -5.07 3.91
N GLY A 8 -16.86 -6.31 3.41
CA GLY A 8 -17.08 -6.65 2.00
C GLY A 8 -15.98 -6.20 1.05
N ILE A 9 -14.83 -5.77 1.58
CA ILE A 9 -13.67 -5.38 0.75
C ILE A 9 -12.99 -6.65 0.26
N PRO A 10 -12.80 -6.83 -1.07
CA PRO A 10 -12.06 -7.98 -1.59
C PRO A 10 -10.62 -7.97 -1.11
N VAL A 11 -10.18 -9.05 -0.48
CA VAL A 11 -8.78 -9.21 -0.03
C VAL A 11 -8.21 -10.49 -0.62
N ARG A 12 -6.95 -10.43 -1.07
CA ARG A 12 -6.20 -11.58 -1.60
C ARG A 12 -4.84 -11.66 -0.93
N THR A 13 -4.38 -12.87 -0.67
CA THR A 13 -2.99 -13.16 -0.30
C THR A 13 -2.25 -13.75 -1.50
N VAL A 14 -0.93 -13.62 -1.49
CA VAL A 14 -0.05 -14.19 -2.51
C VAL A 14 1.03 -15.02 -1.82
N SER A 15 1.31 -16.21 -2.36
CA SER A 15 2.34 -17.13 -1.85
C SER A 15 3.40 -17.50 -2.90
N VAL A 16 3.30 -16.95 -4.12
CA VAL A 16 4.31 -17.16 -5.18
C VAL A 16 5.66 -16.54 -4.81
N TYR A 17 5.65 -15.50 -3.98
CA TYR A 17 6.84 -14.88 -3.41
C TYR A 17 6.88 -15.11 -1.90
N LYS A 18 8.08 -15.17 -1.31
CA LYS A 18 8.26 -15.35 0.13
C LYS A 18 7.62 -14.24 0.95
N ILE A 19 7.70 -13.00 0.45
CA ILE A 19 7.10 -11.80 1.07
C ILE A 19 6.64 -10.87 -0.05
N LEU A 20 5.38 -10.45 -0.03
CA LEU A 20 4.90 -9.32 -0.83
C LEU A 20 5.39 -8.03 -0.16
N HIS A 21 6.50 -7.46 -0.64
CA HIS A 21 7.14 -6.29 -0.03
C HIS A 21 6.82 -4.98 -0.76
N ASP A 22 5.93 -5.01 -1.72
CA ASP A 22 5.46 -3.83 -2.44
C ASP A 22 4.56 -2.99 -1.54
N LYS A 23 4.70 -1.67 -1.64
CA LYS A 23 3.90 -0.68 -0.92
C LYS A 23 3.34 0.26 -1.97
N VAL A 24 2.13 -0.07 -2.43
CA VAL A 24 1.48 0.60 -3.55
C VAL A 24 0.03 0.85 -3.21
N ILE A 25 -0.46 2.06 -3.51
CA ILE A 25 -1.89 2.37 -3.56
C ILE A 25 -2.18 2.96 -4.94
N VAL A 26 -3.24 2.45 -5.57
CA VAL A 26 -3.86 3.08 -6.74
C VAL A 26 -5.24 3.55 -6.29
N SER A 27 -5.49 4.86 -6.36
CA SER A 27 -6.80 5.45 -6.13
C SER A 27 -7.39 5.94 -7.45
N ASP A 28 -8.74 6.03 -7.49
CA ASP A 28 -9.57 6.56 -8.58
C ASP A 28 -9.26 6.13 -10.03
N GLY A 29 -8.42 5.10 -10.19
CA GLY A 29 -7.93 4.61 -11.47
C GLY A 29 -6.87 5.50 -12.13
N ARG A 30 -6.37 6.56 -11.47
CA ARG A 30 -5.42 7.51 -12.09
C ARG A 30 -4.25 7.89 -11.21
N HIS A 31 -4.41 7.88 -9.90
CA HIS A 31 -3.37 8.28 -8.97
C HIS A 31 -2.68 7.04 -8.38
N THR A 32 -1.35 7.06 -8.39
CA THR A 32 -0.52 6.00 -7.82
C THR A 32 0.46 6.58 -6.81
N GLU A 33 0.49 5.98 -5.63
CA GLU A 33 1.57 6.14 -4.65
C GLU A 33 2.40 4.87 -4.58
N VAL A 34 3.72 5.00 -4.67
CA VAL A 34 4.67 3.89 -4.55
C VAL A 34 5.98 4.35 -3.93
N GLY A 35 6.64 3.48 -3.17
CA GLY A 35 7.96 3.78 -2.63
C GLY A 35 8.39 2.80 -1.54
N SER A 36 9.29 3.25 -0.67
CA SER A 36 9.71 2.44 0.48
C SER A 36 8.76 2.53 1.67
N PHE A 37 7.85 3.52 1.68
CA PHE A 37 6.98 3.87 2.81
C PHE A 37 5.94 2.81 3.19
N ASN A 38 6.03 2.29 4.41
CA ASN A 38 5.01 1.46 5.02
C ASN A 38 3.84 2.32 5.54
N TYR A 39 2.57 1.94 5.31
CA TYR A 39 1.39 2.66 5.82
C TYR A 39 1.23 2.50 7.35
N SER A 40 2.12 3.12 8.12
CA SER A 40 2.26 2.96 9.56
C SER A 40 2.73 4.26 10.21
N ARG A 41 2.48 4.40 11.52
CA ARG A 41 2.96 5.57 12.29
C ARG A 41 4.49 5.63 12.39
N ALA A 42 5.18 4.49 12.33
CA ALA A 42 6.64 4.46 12.40
C ALA A 42 7.27 5.06 11.13
N ALA A 43 6.72 4.72 9.97
CA ALA A 43 7.14 5.30 8.70
C ALA A 43 6.95 6.82 8.65
N ASP A 44 5.82 7.31 9.17
CA ASP A 44 5.49 8.74 9.24
C ASP A 44 6.42 9.53 10.17
N ARG A 45 6.88 8.93 11.28
CA ARG A 45 7.47 9.71 12.39
C ARG A 45 8.90 9.36 12.74
N SER A 46 9.41 8.21 12.32
CA SER A 46 10.61 7.63 12.91
C SER A 46 11.53 6.96 11.90
N ASN A 47 11.04 6.56 10.74
CA ASN A 47 11.85 5.96 9.70
C ASN A 47 12.14 6.97 8.58
N THR A 48 13.27 6.75 7.91
CA THR A 48 13.55 7.42 6.63
C THR A 48 12.99 6.57 5.50
N GLU A 49 11.85 6.98 4.97
CA GLU A 49 11.15 6.32 3.87
C GLU A 49 10.68 7.37 2.84
N ASN A 50 10.54 6.97 1.58
CA ASN A 50 10.13 7.86 0.50
C ASN A 50 8.86 7.36 -0.20
N VAL A 51 8.18 8.31 -0.85
CA VAL A 51 7.00 8.07 -1.69
C VAL A 51 7.15 8.89 -2.97
N LEU A 52 6.89 8.27 -4.10
CA LEU A 52 6.58 8.94 -5.35
C LEU A 52 5.06 8.90 -5.53
N SER A 53 4.46 10.08 -5.69
CA SER A 53 3.04 10.23 -6.01
C SER A 53 2.92 10.77 -7.43
N SER A 54 2.14 10.08 -8.26
CA SER A 54 1.90 10.46 -9.66
C SER A 54 0.42 10.34 -9.98
N GLY A 55 -0.11 11.32 -10.72
CA GLY A 55 -1.42 11.29 -11.34
C GLY A 55 -1.35 11.98 -12.71
N MET A 56 -2.06 11.46 -13.69
CA MET A 56 -2.21 12.13 -14.99
C MET A 56 -3.22 13.27 -14.80
N THR A 57 -2.77 14.51 -15.02
CA THR A 57 -3.63 15.72 -14.95
C THR A 57 -4.54 15.81 -16.17
#